data_AF-A0A0R3DY63-F1
#
_entry.id   AF-A0A0R3DY63-F1
#
_cell.length_a   1.000
_cell.length_b   1.000
_cell.length_c   1.000
_cell.angle_alpha   90.00
_cell.angle_beta   90.00
_cell.angle_gamma   90.00
#
_symmetry.space_group_name_H-M   'P 1'
#
loop_
_entity.id
_entity.type
_entity.pdbx_description
1 polymer ?
#
loop_
_entity_poly.entity_id
_entity_poly.type
_entity_poly.pdbx_seq_one_letter_code
_entity_poly.pdbx_strand_id
1 'polypeptide(L)'
;MQSLLSTLHDAAMSADAWPKALQRLMDEAGVAGAALIVTNKTTGTVDEAVFCGLSAEFKSRYVETYAALDPYSPMLGARWSMLSTCLPEALLRRSEWYNEFVLSCGVRDILGARLTDTAGHSVVLGIHQRIGRHFSQDVEPLIATITEPLRHAARCHLDRLNGGQPIGDPQTTKPADGGHFFFHIENGTNYPDECGSILLSPGHAAERGLTIARELARDGGWSGFSVVVTDDRGRTITRVPIES
;
A
#
# COMPACT_ATOMS: atom_id res chain seq x y z
N MET A 1 13.45 18.62 2.47
CA MET A 1 12.25 19.50 2.46
C MET A 1 11.66 19.79 1.08
N GLN A 2 12.27 20.59 0.18
CA GLN A 2 11.65 20.91 -1.14
C GLN A 2 11.31 19.66 -1.97
N SER A 3 12.20 18.65 -1.96
CA SER A 3 11.95 17.36 -2.61
C SER A 3 10.75 16.62 -2.03
N LEU A 4 10.48 16.73 -0.72
CA LEU A 4 9.31 16.11 -0.09
C LEU A 4 8.02 16.81 -0.52
N LEU A 5 8.00 18.15 -0.51
CA LEU A 5 6.85 18.92 -0.98
C LEU A 5 6.51 18.62 -2.45
N SER A 6 7.53 18.44 -3.31
CA SER A 6 7.33 18.01 -4.69
C SER A 6 6.66 16.64 -4.77
N THR A 7 7.10 15.65 -4.00
CA THR A 7 6.47 14.32 -4.00
C THR A 7 5.06 14.32 -3.44
N LEU A 8 4.74 15.22 -2.50
CA LEU A 8 3.38 15.40 -2.01
C LEU A 8 2.47 16.04 -3.05
N HIS A 9 3.00 16.98 -3.84
CA HIS A 9 2.30 17.50 -5.00
C HIS A 9 2.05 16.40 -6.04
N ASP A 10 3.04 15.55 -6.33
CA ASP A 10 2.85 14.41 -7.24
C ASP A 10 1.77 13.45 -6.73
N ALA A 11 1.75 13.15 -5.43
CA ALA A 11 0.69 12.35 -4.78
C ALA A 11 -0.69 13.03 -4.81
N ALA A 12 -0.71 14.37 -4.76
CA ALA A 12 -1.93 15.14 -4.98
C ALA A 12 -2.44 15.02 -6.42
N MET A 13 -1.63 14.59 -7.39
CA MET A 13 -2.01 14.43 -8.80
C MET A 13 -2.25 12.97 -9.21
N SER A 14 -1.54 12.01 -8.60
CA SER A 14 -1.62 10.59 -8.93
C SER A 14 -1.56 9.70 -7.69
N ALA A 15 -2.43 8.69 -7.65
CA ALA A 15 -2.42 7.66 -6.59
C ALA A 15 -1.09 6.89 -6.56
N ASP A 16 -0.51 6.60 -7.73
CA ASP A 16 0.73 5.83 -7.86
C ASP A 16 1.97 6.55 -7.29
N ALA A 17 1.85 7.86 -6.99
CA ALA A 17 2.93 8.64 -6.39
C ALA A 17 3.00 8.50 -4.86
N TRP A 18 1.98 7.95 -4.20
CA TRP A 18 1.97 7.79 -2.74
C TRP A 18 3.13 6.95 -2.19
N PRO A 19 3.51 5.79 -2.76
CA PRO A 19 4.66 5.02 -2.27
C PRO A 19 5.95 5.85 -2.21
N LYS A 20 6.21 6.63 -3.27
CA LYS A 20 7.39 7.51 -3.34
C LYS A 20 7.32 8.65 -2.33
N ALA A 21 6.14 9.24 -2.16
CA ALA A 21 5.92 10.30 -1.17
C ALA A 21 6.11 9.79 0.27
N LEU A 22 5.60 8.60 0.59
CA LEU A 22 5.79 7.96 1.90
C LEU A 22 7.26 7.61 2.15
N GLN A 23 7.97 7.05 1.17
CA GLN A 23 9.40 6.79 1.29
C GLN A 23 10.17 8.08 1.57
N ARG A 24 9.87 9.16 0.82
CA ARG A 24 10.56 10.45 1.03
C ARG A 24 10.24 11.06 2.40
N LEU A 25 9.00 10.93 2.86
CA LEU A 25 8.62 11.34 4.21
C LEU A 25 9.42 10.56 5.26
N MET A 26 9.55 9.24 5.09
CA MET A 26 10.32 8.42 6.01
C MET A 26 11.79 8.85 6.09
N ASP A 27 12.42 9.08 4.94
CA ASP A 27 13.82 9.49 4.87
C ASP A 27 14.05 10.84 5.55
N GLU A 28 13.17 11.81 5.32
CA GLU A 28 13.27 13.17 5.89
C GLU A 28 12.90 13.19 7.39
N ALA A 29 11.99 12.33 7.82
CA ALA A 29 11.59 12.22 9.24
C ALA A 29 12.52 11.33 10.07
N GLY A 30 13.40 10.54 9.43
CA GLY A 30 14.27 9.59 10.12
C GLY A 30 13.49 8.47 10.83
N VAL A 31 12.40 8.01 10.21
CA VAL A 31 11.49 6.98 10.75
C VAL A 31 11.57 5.70 9.93
N ALA A 32 11.08 4.60 10.49
CA ALA A 32 11.31 3.26 9.95
C ALA A 32 10.16 2.74 9.07
N GLY A 33 9.01 3.41 9.06
CA GLY A 33 7.88 3.06 8.22
C GLY A 33 6.86 4.18 8.14
N ALA A 34 5.93 4.05 7.20
CA ALA A 34 4.76 4.90 7.08
C ALA A 34 3.59 4.13 6.47
N ALA A 35 2.38 4.53 6.81
CA ALA A 35 1.15 4.00 6.23
C ALA A 35 0.14 5.13 5.96
N LEU A 36 -0.47 5.09 4.77
CA LEU A 36 -1.66 5.85 4.41
C LEU A 36 -2.81 4.86 4.27
N ILE A 37 -3.92 5.11 4.98
CA ILE A 37 -5.09 4.23 4.97
C ILE A 37 -6.33 5.05 4.65
N VAL A 38 -7.08 4.61 3.64
CA VAL A 38 -8.37 5.14 3.24
C VAL A 38 -9.45 4.17 3.71
N THR A 39 -10.29 4.63 4.63
CA THR A 39 -11.39 3.83 5.19
C THR A 39 -12.71 4.32 4.66
N ASN A 40 -13.54 3.40 4.21
CA ASN A 40 -14.92 3.64 3.82
C ASN A 40 -15.82 3.51 5.05
N LYS A 41 -16.48 4.60 5.41
CA LYS A 41 -17.35 4.66 6.59
C LYS A 41 -18.67 3.94 6.39
N THR A 42 -19.09 3.75 5.14
CA THR A 42 -20.34 3.09 4.80
C THR A 42 -20.22 1.58 4.96
N THR A 43 -19.11 1.01 4.50
CA THR A 43 -18.83 -0.44 4.57
C THR A 43 -18.05 -0.83 5.83
N GLY A 44 -17.35 0.12 6.45
CA GLY A 44 -16.41 -0.15 7.53
C GLY A 44 -15.10 -0.80 7.07
N THR A 45 -14.84 -0.85 5.75
CA THR A 45 -13.67 -1.51 5.17
C THR A 45 -12.58 -0.51 4.78
N VAL A 46 -11.37 -1.03 4.56
CA VAL A 46 -10.28 -0.27 3.96
C VAL A 46 -10.40 -0.35 2.44
N ASP A 47 -10.67 0.78 1.79
CA ASP A 47 -10.74 0.86 0.33
C ASP A 47 -9.32 0.93 -0.28
N GLU A 48 -8.39 1.57 0.43
CA GLU A 48 -7.00 1.66 -0.02
C GLU A 48 -6.03 1.72 1.16
N ALA A 49 -4.88 1.08 0.97
CA ALA A 49 -3.77 1.08 1.91
C ALA A 49 -2.45 1.19 1.16
N VAL A 50 -1.62 2.16 1.53
CA VAL A 50 -0.24 2.31 1.02
C VAL A 50 0.71 2.23 2.20
N PHE A 51 1.59 1.24 2.17
CA PHE A 51 2.53 0.95 3.25
C PHE A 51 3.96 1.06 2.73
N CYS A 52 4.86 1.59 3.55
CA CYS A 52 6.27 1.76 3.24
C CYS A 52 7.14 1.42 4.47
N GLY A 53 8.35 0.91 4.22
CA GLY A 53 9.29 0.50 5.27
C GLY A 53 8.86 -0.76 6.02
N LEU A 54 9.03 -0.75 7.34
CA LEU A 54 8.85 -1.90 8.23
C LEU A 54 7.54 -2.67 8.05
N SER A 55 6.46 -1.99 7.68
CA SER A 55 5.12 -2.58 7.57
C SER A 55 4.71 -2.90 6.12
N ALA A 56 5.57 -2.65 5.13
CA ALA A 56 5.23 -2.78 3.71
C ALA A 56 4.77 -4.20 3.33
N GLU A 57 5.49 -5.22 3.77
CA GLU A 57 5.19 -6.64 3.48
C GLU A 57 3.94 -7.15 4.21
N PHE A 58 3.45 -6.41 5.21
CA PHE A 58 2.30 -6.81 6.03
C PHE A 58 0.99 -6.17 5.60
N LYS A 59 0.97 -5.42 4.47
CA LYS A 59 -0.20 -4.70 3.97
C LYS A 59 -1.45 -5.60 3.86
N SER A 60 -1.35 -6.76 3.22
CA SER A 60 -2.53 -7.62 3.00
C SER A 60 -3.12 -8.11 4.32
N ARG A 61 -2.26 -8.60 5.23
CA ARG A 61 -2.67 -9.02 6.58
C ARG A 61 -3.29 -7.89 7.38
N TYR A 62 -2.83 -6.64 7.18
CA TYR A 62 -3.48 -5.49 7.79
C TYR A 62 -4.91 -5.30 7.27
N VAL A 63 -5.08 -5.23 5.96
CA VAL A 63 -6.38 -4.98 5.32
C VAL A 63 -7.40 -6.08 5.63
N GLU A 64 -6.96 -7.34 5.62
CA GLU A 64 -7.84 -8.50 5.79
C GLU A 64 -8.25 -8.74 7.25
N THR A 65 -7.35 -8.48 8.20
CA THR A 65 -7.55 -8.87 9.61
C THR A 65 -7.45 -7.69 10.56
N TYR A 66 -6.35 -6.93 10.49
CA TYR A 66 -6.01 -6.00 11.57
C TYR A 66 -6.69 -4.64 11.48
N ALA A 67 -7.15 -4.20 10.31
CA ALA A 67 -7.86 -2.94 10.16
C ALA A 67 -9.12 -2.87 11.04
N ALA A 68 -9.86 -3.97 11.15
CA ALA A 68 -11.05 -4.06 12.01
C ALA A 68 -10.71 -4.12 13.52
N LEU A 69 -9.47 -4.47 13.85
CA LEU A 69 -8.97 -4.63 15.23
C LEU A 69 -8.17 -3.42 15.72
N ASP A 70 -7.90 -2.44 14.84
CA ASP A 70 -7.08 -1.27 15.14
C ASP A 70 -7.80 -0.32 16.12
N PRO A 71 -7.37 -0.26 17.39
CA PRO A 71 -7.97 0.64 18.38
C PRO A 71 -7.48 2.08 18.25
N TYR A 72 -6.43 2.32 17.44
CA TYR A 72 -5.75 3.60 17.33
C TYR A 72 -6.33 4.48 16.22
N SER A 73 -6.62 3.92 15.04
CA SER A 73 -7.24 4.66 13.94
C SER A 73 -8.49 5.48 14.36
N PRO A 74 -9.43 4.94 15.18
CA PRO A 74 -10.58 5.72 15.65
C PRO A 74 -10.23 6.91 16.54
N MET A 75 -9.08 6.89 17.24
CA MET A 75 -8.63 7.96 18.14
C MET A 75 -7.99 9.14 17.40
N LEU A 76 -7.63 8.95 16.12
CA LEU A 76 -6.97 9.97 15.33
C LEU A 76 -7.93 11.09 14.94
N GLY A 77 -7.56 12.32 15.33
CA GLY A 77 -8.18 13.57 14.89
C GLY A 77 -7.29 14.35 13.92
N ALA A 78 -7.60 15.62 13.70
CA ALA A 78 -6.82 16.49 12.81
C ALA A 78 -5.42 16.81 13.34
N ARG A 79 -5.21 16.68 14.66
CA ARG A 79 -3.90 16.85 15.31
C ARG A 79 -3.14 15.53 15.27
N TRP A 80 -1.84 15.64 15.10
CA TRP A 80 -0.94 14.50 15.25
C TRP A 80 -0.88 14.07 16.70
N SER A 81 -0.97 12.77 16.92
CA SER A 81 -0.97 12.15 18.24
C SER A 81 -0.15 10.87 18.22
N MET A 82 0.47 10.52 19.34
CA MET A 82 1.24 9.27 19.45
C MET A 82 0.34 8.15 19.97
N LEU A 83 0.48 6.95 19.42
CA LEU A 83 -0.23 5.74 19.85
C LEU A 83 -0.09 5.52 21.37
N SER A 84 1.13 5.59 21.88
CA SER A 84 1.43 5.42 23.31
C SER A 84 0.81 6.49 24.23
N THR A 85 0.44 7.66 23.68
CA THR A 85 -0.23 8.73 24.42
C THR A 85 -1.75 8.59 24.35
N CYS A 86 -2.27 8.09 23.22
CA CYS A 86 -3.70 7.89 23.02
C CYS A 86 -4.26 6.67 23.74
N LEU A 87 -3.49 5.59 23.81
CA LEU A 87 -3.95 4.31 24.33
C LEU A 87 -3.14 3.86 25.55
N PRO A 88 -3.80 3.51 26.67
CA PRO A 88 -3.11 3.00 27.84
C PRO A 88 -2.34 1.71 27.53
N GLU A 89 -1.16 1.56 28.13
CA GLU A 89 -0.30 0.38 27.93
C GLU A 89 -1.04 -0.94 28.28
N ALA A 90 -1.93 -0.91 29.27
CA ALA A 90 -2.75 -2.08 29.63
C ALA A 90 -3.71 -2.53 28.52
N LEU A 91 -4.18 -1.59 27.68
CA LEU A 91 -5.01 -1.89 26.50
C LEU A 91 -4.13 -2.40 25.37
N LEU A 92 -3.00 -1.73 25.10
CA LEU A 92 -2.05 -2.16 24.06
C LEU A 92 -1.55 -3.58 24.30
N ARG A 93 -1.20 -3.93 25.55
CA ARG A 93 -0.77 -5.30 25.92
C ARG A 93 -1.81 -6.39 25.62
N ARG A 94 -3.10 -6.05 25.55
CA ARG A 94 -4.19 -7.01 25.25
C ARG A 94 -4.68 -6.93 23.81
N SER A 95 -4.20 -5.96 23.04
CA SER A 95 -4.63 -5.75 21.66
C SER A 95 -3.95 -6.74 20.74
N GLU A 96 -4.74 -7.53 20.00
CA GLU A 96 -4.22 -8.42 18.98
C GLU A 96 -3.53 -7.65 17.86
N TRP A 97 -4.13 -6.54 17.41
CA TRP A 97 -3.50 -5.60 16.46
C TRP A 97 -2.13 -5.13 16.95
N TYR A 98 -2.00 -4.73 18.21
CA TYR A 98 -0.71 -4.24 18.71
C TYR A 98 0.34 -5.35 18.78
N ASN A 99 0.00 -6.49 19.38
CA ASN A 99 0.98 -7.56 19.61
C ASN A 99 1.34 -8.34 18.34
N GLU A 100 0.35 -8.69 17.53
CA GLU A 100 0.54 -9.59 16.39
C GLU A 100 0.86 -8.86 15.08
N PHE A 101 0.54 -7.57 14.99
CA PHE A 101 0.84 -6.75 13.82
C PHE A 101 1.90 -5.68 14.10
N VAL A 102 1.63 -4.74 15.01
CA VAL A 102 2.54 -3.59 15.23
C VAL A 102 3.91 -4.05 15.70
N LEU A 103 3.98 -4.91 16.72
CA LEU A 103 5.25 -5.43 17.23
C LEU A 103 5.93 -6.39 16.23
N SER A 104 5.16 -7.21 15.50
CA SER A 104 5.68 -8.13 14.47
C SER A 104 6.32 -7.39 13.29
N CYS A 105 5.80 -6.20 12.95
CA CYS A 105 6.44 -5.30 11.97
C CYS A 105 7.74 -4.66 12.52
N GLY A 106 8.07 -4.86 13.81
CA GLY A 106 9.20 -4.21 14.47
C GLY A 106 8.94 -2.75 14.85
N VAL A 107 7.67 -2.34 14.93
CA VAL A 107 7.25 -0.97 15.27
C VAL A 107 7.10 -0.82 16.79
N ARG A 108 7.65 0.26 17.34
CA ARG A 108 7.56 0.64 18.75
C ARG A 108 6.34 1.49 19.04
N ASP A 109 6.19 2.52 18.22
CA ASP A 109 5.22 3.60 18.41
C ASP A 109 4.88 4.21 17.05
N ILE A 110 3.70 4.83 16.98
CA ILE A 110 3.15 5.39 15.76
C ILE A 110 2.72 6.82 16.07
N LEU A 111 3.22 7.77 15.29
CA LEU A 111 2.72 9.16 15.28
C LEU A 111 1.79 9.30 14.09
N GLY A 112 0.52 9.62 14.33
CA GLY A 112 -0.48 9.64 13.26
C GLY A 112 -1.50 10.76 13.38
N ALA A 113 -2.17 11.04 12.28
CA ALA A 113 -3.25 12.02 12.19
C ALA A 113 -4.28 11.62 11.13
N ARG A 114 -5.51 12.12 11.29
CA ARG A 114 -6.51 12.15 10.24
C ARG A 114 -6.23 13.32 9.31
N LEU A 115 -5.95 13.03 8.05
CA LEU A 115 -5.60 14.04 7.05
C LEU A 115 -6.85 14.66 6.42
N THR A 116 -7.86 13.85 6.15
CA THR A 116 -9.16 14.32 5.65
C THR A 116 -10.27 13.39 6.14
N ASP A 117 -11.46 13.97 6.25
CA ASP A 117 -12.63 13.30 6.78
C ASP A 117 -13.89 13.81 6.05
N THR A 118 -14.54 12.95 5.30
CA THR A 118 -15.79 13.25 4.58
C THR A 118 -16.94 12.43 5.17
N ALA A 119 -18.14 12.56 4.60
CA ALA A 119 -19.26 11.72 5.01
C ALA A 119 -19.01 10.22 4.67
N GLY A 120 -18.37 9.94 3.54
CA GLY A 120 -18.16 8.58 3.03
C GLY A 120 -16.82 7.95 3.41
N HIS A 121 -15.77 8.77 3.59
CA HIS A 121 -14.40 8.26 3.78
C HIS A 121 -13.63 9.02 4.85
N SER A 122 -12.63 8.36 5.42
CA SER A 122 -11.57 8.99 6.22
C SER A 122 -10.22 8.57 5.71
N VAL A 123 -9.27 9.50 5.66
CA VAL A 123 -7.87 9.20 5.35
C VAL A 123 -7.02 9.48 6.57
N VAL A 124 -6.31 8.45 7.03
CA VAL A 124 -5.33 8.56 8.11
C VAL A 124 -3.94 8.30 7.58
N LEU A 125 -2.96 8.97 8.17
CA LEU A 125 -1.55 8.70 7.93
C LEU A 125 -0.84 8.47 9.26
N GLY A 126 -0.01 7.44 9.32
CA GLY A 126 0.86 7.12 10.44
C GLY A 126 2.31 7.00 9.99
N ILE A 127 3.24 7.50 10.80
CA ILE A 127 4.67 7.22 10.68
C ILE A 127 5.13 6.33 11.83
N HIS A 128 5.97 5.35 11.53
CA HIS A 128 6.33 4.25 12.42
C HIS A 128 7.76 4.41 12.91
N GLN A 129 7.95 4.38 14.23
CA GLN A 129 9.29 4.28 14.80
C GLN A 129 9.62 2.82 15.13
N ARG A 130 10.87 2.41 14.93
CA ARG A 130 11.37 1.07 15.22
C ARG A 130 11.52 0.82 16.72
N ILE A 131 11.35 -0.43 17.14
CA ILE A 131 11.74 -0.92 18.48
C ILE A 131 13.18 -0.49 18.83
N GLY A 132 13.35 0.05 20.03
CA GLY A 132 14.63 0.57 20.53
C GLY A 132 14.98 1.99 20.07
N ARG A 133 14.09 2.67 19.32
CA ARG A 133 14.28 4.06 18.89
C ARG A 133 13.09 4.94 19.34
N HIS A 134 13.33 6.24 19.40
CA HIS A 134 12.33 7.27 19.70
C HIS A 134 12.23 8.23 18.50
N PHE A 135 11.11 8.94 18.36
CA PHE A 135 11.02 10.00 17.36
C PHE A 135 12.04 11.11 17.66
N SER A 136 12.71 11.61 16.62
CA SER A 136 13.61 12.76 16.74
C SER A 136 12.83 14.02 17.12
N GLN A 137 13.50 14.98 17.76
CA GLN A 137 12.95 16.32 18.00
C GLN A 137 12.64 17.06 16.69
N ASP A 138 13.27 16.69 15.58
CA ASP A 138 13.05 17.29 14.26
C ASP A 138 11.74 16.85 13.58
N VAL A 139 11.09 15.80 14.09
CA VAL A 139 9.84 15.29 13.52
C VAL A 139 8.72 16.30 13.67
N GLU A 140 8.60 16.96 14.82
CA GLU A 140 7.50 17.92 15.06
C GLU A 140 7.57 19.14 14.12
N PRO A 141 8.71 19.84 13.95
CA PRO A 141 8.86 20.90 12.95
C PRO A 141 8.60 20.44 11.52
N LEU A 142 9.06 19.23 11.16
CA LEU A 142 8.80 18.65 9.84
C LEU A 142 7.30 18.46 9.62
N ILE A 143 6.63 17.79 10.56
CA ILE A 143 5.18 17.55 10.51
C ILE A 143 4.41 18.87 10.42
N ALA A 144 4.76 19.88 11.21
CA ALA A 144 4.14 21.19 11.14
C ALA A 144 4.24 21.82 9.74
N THR A 145 5.38 21.62 9.07
CA THR A 145 5.64 22.15 7.72
C THR A 145 4.82 21.42 6.64
N ILE A 146 4.69 20.10 6.74
CA ILE A 146 4.11 19.28 5.67
C ILE A 146 2.62 18.94 5.87
N THR A 147 2.05 19.23 7.04
CA THR A 147 0.67 18.82 7.36
C THR A 147 -0.34 19.36 6.34
N GLU A 148 -0.32 20.65 6.01
CA GLU A 148 -1.31 21.20 5.06
C GLU A 148 -1.11 20.67 3.63
N PRO A 149 0.12 20.58 3.08
CA PRO A 149 0.38 19.86 1.84
C PRO A 149 -0.12 18.40 1.84
N LEU A 150 0.08 17.66 2.94
CA LEU A 150 -0.42 16.29 3.10
C LEU A 150 -1.96 16.23 3.06
N ARG A 151 -2.63 17.14 3.78
CA ARG A 151 -4.11 17.23 3.75
C ARG A 151 -4.63 17.59 2.37
N HIS A 152 -3.94 18.49 1.66
CA HIS A 152 -4.28 18.80 0.27
C HIS A 152 -4.16 17.56 -0.63
N ALA A 153 -3.03 16.86 -0.57
CA ALA A 153 -2.83 15.63 -1.33
C ALA A 153 -3.89 14.55 -1.02
N ALA A 154 -4.19 14.33 0.26
CA ALA A 154 -5.20 13.38 0.69
C ALA A 154 -6.63 13.75 0.25
N ARG A 155 -6.97 15.04 0.21
CA ARG A 155 -8.26 15.51 -0.35
C ARG A 155 -8.34 15.25 -1.85
N CYS A 156 -7.34 15.67 -2.62
CA CYS A 156 -7.31 15.39 -4.06
C CYS A 156 -7.37 13.89 -4.37
N HIS A 157 -6.75 13.07 -3.51
CA HIS A 157 -6.82 11.62 -3.60
C HIS A 157 -8.24 11.09 -3.39
N LEU A 158 -8.94 11.54 -2.33
CA LEU A 158 -10.34 11.19 -2.13
C LEU A 158 -11.25 11.71 -3.24
N ASP A 159 -11.02 12.92 -3.75
CA ASP A 159 -11.84 13.50 -4.82
C ASP A 159 -11.73 12.66 -6.10
N ARG A 160 -10.56 12.07 -6.38
CA ARG A 160 -10.40 11.11 -7.49
C ARG A 160 -11.10 9.79 -7.21
N LEU A 161 -10.98 9.25 -5.99
CA LEU A 161 -11.66 8.02 -5.60
C LEU A 161 -13.19 8.17 -5.71
N ASN A 162 -13.72 9.34 -5.33
CA ASN A 162 -15.16 9.65 -5.40
C ASN A 162 -15.62 10.14 -6.78
N GLY A 163 -14.74 10.82 -7.52
CA GLY A 163 -14.98 11.38 -8.86
C GLY A 163 -14.99 10.35 -9.98
N GLY A 164 -14.82 9.07 -9.65
CA GLY A 164 -15.00 7.94 -10.57
C GLY A 164 -16.46 7.68 -10.94
N GLN A 165 -17.21 8.69 -11.44
CA GLN A 165 -18.32 8.59 -12.44
C GLN A 165 -19.03 9.97 -12.66
N PRO A 166 -19.55 10.27 -13.88
CA PRO A 166 -18.86 10.57 -15.13
C PRO A 166 -19.03 12.06 -15.55
N ILE A 167 -18.03 12.66 -16.20
CA ILE A 167 -18.24 13.85 -17.03
C ILE A 167 -17.97 13.46 -18.49
N GLY A 168 -19.05 13.42 -19.25
CA GLY A 168 -19.20 13.50 -20.71
C GLY A 168 -18.07 13.05 -21.62
N ASP A 169 -18.35 12.02 -22.43
CA ASP A 169 -17.64 11.62 -23.65
C ASP A 169 -17.12 12.81 -24.48
N PRO A 170 -15.87 12.70 -24.94
CA PRO A 170 -15.65 12.66 -26.37
C PRO A 170 -14.86 11.38 -26.72
N GLN A 171 -15.51 10.52 -27.50
CA GLN A 171 -15.00 9.27 -28.07
C GLN A 171 -14.75 8.13 -27.08
N THR A 172 -15.82 7.35 -26.89
CA THR A 172 -15.79 5.90 -26.64
C THR A 172 -14.54 5.19 -27.15
N THR A 173 -13.63 4.87 -26.23
CA THR A 173 -13.00 3.56 -26.17
C THR A 173 -13.23 3.00 -24.77
N LYS A 174 -14.25 2.15 -24.68
CA LYS A 174 -14.50 1.18 -23.61
C LYS A 174 -13.16 0.76 -22.96
N PRO A 175 -12.95 0.85 -21.62
CA PRO A 175 -11.80 0.19 -21.02
C PRO A 175 -11.94 -1.28 -21.43
N ALA A 176 -10.94 -1.81 -22.14
CA ALA A 176 -10.94 -3.21 -22.52
C ALA A 176 -11.10 -4.00 -21.22
N ASP A 177 -12.12 -4.87 -21.16
CA ASP A 177 -12.29 -5.85 -20.08
C ASP A 177 -10.96 -6.61 -19.96
N GLY A 178 -10.11 -6.17 -19.02
CA GLY A 178 -8.85 -6.82 -18.77
C GLY A 178 -9.11 -8.18 -18.14
N GLY A 179 -8.46 -9.22 -18.64
CA GLY A 179 -8.53 -10.55 -18.04
C GLY A 179 -7.69 -10.62 -16.78
N HIS A 180 -8.14 -11.40 -15.80
CA HIS A 180 -7.31 -11.80 -14.66
C HIS A 180 -6.45 -12.99 -15.09
N PHE A 181 -5.13 -12.87 -14.95
CA PHE A 181 -4.16 -13.86 -15.39
C PHE A 181 -3.20 -14.23 -14.26
N PHE A 182 -2.79 -15.49 -14.19
CA PHE A 182 -1.90 -15.99 -13.14
C PHE A 182 -0.58 -16.50 -13.72
N PHE A 183 0.50 -16.38 -12.96
CA PHE A 183 1.87 -16.65 -13.39
C PHE A 183 2.55 -17.70 -12.51
N HIS A 184 2.30 -18.97 -12.78
CA HIS A 184 2.84 -20.08 -11.98
C HIS A 184 4.26 -20.44 -12.42
N ILE A 185 5.09 -20.96 -11.51
CA ILE A 185 6.43 -21.47 -11.85
C ILE A 185 6.42 -22.99 -11.76
N GLU A 186 6.84 -23.68 -12.83
CA GLU A 186 6.73 -25.14 -12.92
C GLU A 186 7.99 -25.82 -13.47
N ASN A 187 8.40 -26.92 -12.83
CA ASN A 187 9.37 -27.90 -13.35
C ASN A 187 9.03 -29.33 -12.87
N GLY A 188 7.76 -29.72 -12.97
CA GLY A 188 7.23 -30.92 -12.32
C GLY A 188 6.82 -30.72 -10.85
N THR A 189 7.38 -29.72 -10.17
CA THR A 189 6.79 -29.09 -8.95
C THR A 189 6.09 -27.81 -9.37
N ASN A 190 4.88 -27.56 -8.85
CA ASN A 190 4.09 -26.37 -9.16
C ASN A 190 4.16 -25.35 -8.03
N TYR A 191 4.57 -24.13 -8.35
CA TYR A 191 4.54 -22.95 -7.47
C TYR A 191 3.46 -22.00 -7.99
N PRO A 192 2.22 -22.07 -7.47
CA PRO A 192 1.13 -21.28 -8.01
C PRO A 192 1.26 -19.81 -7.59
N ASP A 193 1.13 -18.91 -8.55
CA ASP A 193 0.67 -17.55 -8.27
C ASP A 193 -0.83 -17.59 -7.94
N GLU A 194 -1.16 -17.27 -6.68
CA GLU A 194 -2.53 -17.24 -6.16
C GLU A 194 -3.18 -15.85 -6.31
N CYS A 195 -2.39 -14.82 -6.60
CA CYS A 195 -2.85 -13.43 -6.68
C CYS A 195 -3.25 -13.04 -8.10
N GLY A 196 -2.46 -13.48 -9.09
CA GLY A 196 -2.63 -13.08 -10.48
C GLY A 196 -2.45 -11.58 -10.71
N SER A 197 -2.70 -11.14 -11.93
CA SER A 197 -2.67 -9.73 -12.35
C SER A 197 -3.74 -9.46 -13.39
N ILE A 198 -4.37 -8.28 -13.32
CA ILE A 198 -5.33 -7.83 -14.33
C ILE A 198 -4.55 -7.24 -15.51
N LEU A 199 -4.67 -7.82 -16.70
CA LEU A 199 -4.00 -7.35 -17.91
C LEU A 199 -4.98 -7.20 -19.06
N LEU A 200 -4.65 -6.33 -20.01
CA LEU A 200 -5.56 -5.95 -21.09
C LEU A 200 -5.88 -7.08 -22.06
N SER A 201 -5.01 -8.08 -22.19
CA SER A 201 -5.23 -9.23 -23.06
C SER A 201 -4.32 -10.42 -22.70
N PRO A 202 -4.64 -11.63 -23.18
CA PRO A 202 -3.74 -12.78 -23.09
C PRO A 202 -2.34 -12.52 -23.68
N GLY A 203 -2.24 -11.63 -24.69
CA GLY A 203 -0.95 -11.22 -25.26
C GLY A 203 -0.08 -10.44 -24.28
N HIS A 204 -0.67 -9.47 -23.56
CA HIS A 204 0.03 -8.74 -22.49
C HIS A 204 0.41 -9.66 -21.33
N ALA A 205 -0.45 -10.64 -21.02
CA ALA A 205 -0.11 -11.68 -20.04
C ALA A 205 1.08 -12.53 -20.50
N ALA A 206 1.14 -12.92 -21.78
CA ALA A 206 2.29 -13.64 -22.31
C ALA A 206 3.58 -12.80 -22.26
N GLU A 207 3.52 -11.51 -22.58
CA GLU A 207 4.66 -10.59 -22.47
C GLU A 207 5.13 -10.44 -21.02
N ARG A 208 4.20 -10.30 -20.06
CA ARG A 208 4.54 -10.24 -18.64
C ARG A 208 5.19 -11.54 -18.16
N GLY A 209 4.69 -12.69 -18.59
CA GLY A 209 5.28 -13.99 -18.29
C GLY A 209 6.70 -14.13 -18.82
N LEU A 210 6.98 -13.60 -20.01
CA LEU A 210 8.34 -13.55 -20.56
C LEU A 210 9.27 -12.63 -19.76
N THR A 211 8.78 -11.49 -19.28
CA THR A 211 9.57 -10.62 -18.39
C THR A 211 9.93 -11.33 -17.09
N ILE A 212 8.95 -11.99 -16.44
CA ILE A 212 9.19 -12.77 -15.21
C ILE A 212 10.22 -13.88 -15.47
N ALA A 213 10.11 -14.60 -16.59
CA ALA A 213 11.07 -15.65 -16.93
C ALA A 213 12.51 -15.12 -17.04
N ARG A 214 12.68 -13.93 -17.64
CA ARG A 214 14.00 -13.28 -17.75
C ARG A 214 14.55 -12.77 -16.43
N GLU A 215 13.68 -12.31 -15.53
CA GLU A 215 14.07 -11.90 -14.18
C GLU A 215 14.58 -13.12 -13.39
N LEU A 216 13.81 -14.21 -13.40
CA LEU A 216 14.17 -15.45 -12.72
C LEU A 216 15.41 -16.14 -13.30
N ALA A 217 15.64 -16.02 -14.61
CA ALA A 217 16.86 -16.51 -15.24
C ALA A 217 18.10 -15.80 -14.70
N ARG A 218 18.03 -14.48 -14.44
CA ARG A 218 19.14 -13.70 -13.88
C ARG A 218 19.45 -14.05 -12.44
N ASP A 219 18.45 -14.49 -11.69
CA ASP A 219 18.61 -14.94 -10.31
C ASP A 219 19.33 -16.30 -10.22
N GLY A 220 19.47 -17.04 -11.34
CA GLY A 220 20.31 -18.23 -11.49
C GLY A 220 19.78 -19.51 -10.81
N GLY A 221 18.81 -19.39 -9.89
CA GLY A 221 18.22 -20.51 -9.16
C GLY A 221 17.08 -21.25 -9.87
N TRP A 222 16.60 -20.73 -11.00
CA TRP A 222 15.37 -21.19 -11.66
C TRP A 222 15.59 -21.87 -13.01
N SER A 223 16.83 -22.25 -13.33
CA SER A 223 17.14 -22.96 -14.57
C SER A 223 16.36 -24.28 -14.67
N GLY A 224 15.74 -24.51 -15.82
CA GLY A 224 14.90 -25.69 -16.07
C GLY A 224 13.45 -25.54 -15.61
N PHE A 225 13.09 -24.45 -14.93
CA PHE A 225 11.69 -24.11 -14.65
C PHE A 225 11.04 -23.39 -15.84
N SER A 226 9.72 -23.25 -15.81
CA SER A 226 8.96 -22.47 -16.78
C SER A 226 7.96 -21.57 -16.05
N VAL A 227 7.75 -20.36 -16.57
CA VAL A 227 6.61 -19.52 -16.21
C VAL A 227 5.40 -19.99 -17.02
N VAL A 228 4.34 -20.42 -16.34
CA VAL A 228 3.07 -20.85 -16.94
C VAL A 228 2.03 -19.77 -16.66
N VAL A 229 1.52 -19.18 -17.75
CA VAL A 229 0.49 -18.14 -17.67
C VAL A 229 -0.87 -18.76 -17.90
N THR A 230 -1.82 -18.55 -16.98
CA THR A 230 -3.20 -19.05 -17.08
C THR A 230 -4.22 -17.91 -17.01
N ASP A 231 -5.43 -18.14 -17.53
CA ASP A 231 -6.57 -17.25 -17.32
C ASP A 231 -7.35 -17.58 -16.02
N ASP A 232 -8.38 -16.79 -15.73
CA ASP A 232 -9.33 -16.95 -14.62
C ASP A 232 -10.03 -18.32 -14.56
N ARG A 233 -10.03 -19.08 -15.66
CA ARG A 233 -10.59 -20.43 -15.76
C ARG A 233 -9.51 -21.51 -15.67
N GLY A 234 -8.27 -21.13 -15.39
CA GLY A 234 -7.12 -22.03 -15.31
C GLY A 234 -6.64 -22.55 -16.68
N ARG A 235 -7.07 -21.94 -17.79
CA ARG A 235 -6.60 -22.33 -19.12
C ARG A 235 -5.23 -21.73 -19.38
N THR A 236 -4.26 -22.57 -19.77
CA THR A 236 -2.92 -22.11 -20.12
C THR A 236 -2.95 -21.25 -21.39
N ILE A 237 -2.41 -20.04 -21.27
CA ILE A 237 -2.22 -19.08 -22.35
C ILE A 237 -0.85 -19.27 -23.00
N THR A 238 0.19 -19.37 -22.16
CA THR A 238 1.56 -19.61 -22.64
C THR A 238 2.39 -20.29 -21.56
N ARG A 239 3.47 -20.94 -21.99
CA ARG A 239 4.51 -21.51 -21.13
C ARG A 239 5.85 -21.00 -21.64
N VAL A 240 6.59 -20.31 -20.78
CA VAL A 240 7.88 -19.71 -21.13
C VAL A 240 8.99 -20.40 -20.32
N PRO A 241 9.94 -21.10 -20.97
CA PRO A 241 11.05 -21.70 -20.25
C PRO A 241 11.96 -20.62 -19.65
N ILE A 242 12.51 -20.90 -18.46
CA ILE A 242 13.49 -20.08 -17.78
C ILE A 242 14.87 -20.66 -18.15
N GLU A 243 15.50 -20.04 -19.14
CA GLU A 243 16.83 -20.41 -19.63
C GLU A 243 17.86 -19.42 -19.09
N SER A 244 18.93 -19.96 -18.50
CA SER A 244 20.05 -19.19 -17.93
C SER A 244 20.88 -18.49 -19.00
#